data_AF-A0A661AY72-F1
#
_entry.id   AF-A0A661AY72-F1
#
_cell.length_a   1.000
_cell.length_b   1.000
_cell.length_c   1.000
_cell.angle_alpha   90.00
_cell.angle_beta   90.00
_cell.angle_gamma   90.00
#
_symmetry.space_group_name_H-M   'P 1'
#
loop_
_entity.id
_entity.type
_entity.pdbx_description
1 polymer ?
#
loop_
_entity_poly.entity_id
_entity_poly.type
_entity_poly.pdbx_seq_one_letter_code
_entity_poly.pdbx_strand_id
1 'polypeptide(L)'
;MFKEPRPLSHLSFALVVIGLLLYAISKYFPEQSVALIGLSLVFYLTAFPFSVLAVMRNWRAPKDRRLDMWHSIEVGIGLLPFFITIILVAYAIWFVR
;
A
#
# COMPACT_ATOMS: atom_id res chain seq x y z
N MET A 1 -16.57 -10.47 3.01
CA MET A 1 -17.04 -9.13 2.60
C MET A 1 -16.68 -8.79 1.14
N PHE A 2 -15.53 -9.20 0.58
CA PHE A 2 -15.25 -9.02 -0.85
C PHE A 2 -15.39 -10.36 -1.60
N LYS A 3 -15.93 -10.40 -2.82
CA LYS A 3 -15.98 -11.61 -3.68
C LYS A 3 -14.98 -11.55 -4.86
N GLU A 4 -14.55 -10.35 -5.23
CA GLU A 4 -13.71 -10.10 -6.39
C GLU A 4 -12.35 -9.52 -5.99
N PRO A 5 -11.30 -9.66 -6.83
CA PRO A 5 -9.99 -9.07 -6.56
C PRO A 5 -9.96 -7.54 -6.76
N ARG A 6 -10.79 -6.98 -7.64
CA ARG A 6 -10.82 -5.53 -7.96
C ARG A 6 -11.08 -4.60 -6.78
N PRO A 7 -12.10 -4.83 -5.92
CA PRO A 7 -12.35 -3.95 -4.78
C PRO A 7 -11.20 -3.94 -3.78
N LEU A 8 -10.46 -5.04 -3.67
CA LEU A 8 -9.31 -5.16 -2.77
C LEU A 8 -8.12 -4.34 -3.27
N SER A 9 -7.86 -4.36 -4.57
CA SER A 9 -6.79 -3.54 -5.17
C SER A 9 -7.11 -2.04 -5.06
N HIS A 10 -8.36 -1.63 -5.32
CA HIS A 10 -8.78 -0.23 -5.17
C HIS A 10 -8.69 0.26 -3.72
N LEU A 11 -9.08 -0.59 -2.76
CA LEU A 11 -8.97 -0.24 -1.34
C LEU A 11 -7.50 -0.09 -0.92
N SER A 12 -6.64 -1.03 -1.34
CA SER A 12 -5.19 -0.94 -1.09
C SER A 12 -4.62 0.36 -1.68
N PHE A 13 -4.96 0.69 -2.93
CA PHE A 13 -4.52 1.91 -3.60
C PHE A 13 -5.00 3.17 -2.86
N ALA A 14 -6.28 3.24 -2.48
CA ALA A 14 -6.82 4.40 -1.76
C ALA A 14 -6.09 4.64 -0.43
N LEU A 15 -5.79 3.57 0.32
CA LEU A 15 -5.05 3.66 1.59
C LEU A 15 -3.62 4.19 1.37
N VAL A 16 -2.95 3.77 0.29
CA VAL A 16 -1.62 4.28 -0.09
C VAL A 16 -1.68 5.77 -0.41
N VAL A 17 -2.66 6.22 -1.20
CA VAL A 17 -2.83 7.62 -1.56
C VAL A 17 -3.08 8.48 -0.31
N ILE A 18 -3.92 8.01 0.61
CA ILE A 18 -4.16 8.70 1.89
C ILE A 18 -2.87 8.79 2.71
N GLY A 19 -2.10 7.70 2.80
CA GLY A 19 -0.79 7.70 3.46
C GLY A 19 0.18 8.72 2.86
N LEU A 20 0.26 8.80 1.52
CA LEU A 20 1.10 9.77 0.81
C LEU A 20 0.68 11.21 1.11
N LEU A 21 -0.63 11.50 1.10
CA LEU A 21 -1.15 12.83 1.40
C LEU A 21 -0.81 13.26 2.83
N LEU A 22 -0.98 12.37 3.81
CA LEU A 22 -0.64 12.65 5.21
C LEU A 22 0.85 12.94 5.39
N TYR A 23 1.71 12.18 4.71
CA TYR A 23 3.15 12.44 4.71
C TYR A 23 3.51 13.75 3.99
N ALA A 24 2.83 14.10 2.90
CA ALA A 24 3.03 15.38 2.23
C ALA A 24 2.63 16.55 3.14
N ILE A 25 1.49 16.45 3.82
CA ILE A 25 1.01 17.44 4.79
C ILE A 25 1.99 17.58 5.97
N SER A 26 2.57 16.48 6.46
CA SER A 26 3.49 16.52 7.60
C SER A 26 4.72 17.41 7.37
N LYS A 27 5.14 17.60 6.11
CA LYS A 27 6.24 18.51 5.75
C LYS A 27 5.90 19.98 5.94
N TYR A 28 4.62 20.35 5.90
CA TYR A 28 4.17 21.73 6.07
C TYR A 28 3.75 22.06 7.51
N PHE A 29 3.49 21.04 8.34
CA PHE A 29 3.07 21.20 9.73
C PHE A 29 4.04 20.48 10.69
N PRO A 30 5.23 21.06 10.95
CA PRO A 30 6.29 20.40 11.73
C PRO A 30 5.87 20.02 13.15
N GLU A 31 4.99 20.81 13.78
CA GLU A 31 4.46 20.54 15.13
C GLU A 31 3.61 19.27 15.21
N GLN A 32 3.00 18.85 14.10
CA GLN A 32 2.18 17.64 14.01
C GLN A 32 2.89 16.53 13.23
N SER A 33 4.16 16.74 12.84
CA SER A 33 4.87 15.86 11.92
C SER A 33 4.94 14.41 12.40
N VAL A 34 5.27 14.19 13.67
CA VAL A 34 5.38 12.84 14.26
C VAL A 34 4.04 12.10 14.20
N ALA A 35 2.94 12.78 14.55
CA ALA A 35 1.61 12.18 14.50
C ALA A 35 1.18 11.87 13.07
N LEU A 36 1.39 12.79 12.13
CA LEU A 36 1.03 12.63 10.71
C LEU A 36 1.87 11.55 10.01
N ILE A 37 3.17 11.47 10.32
CA ILE A 37 4.06 10.41 9.84
C ILE A 37 3.62 9.06 10.40
N GLY A 38 3.30 8.99 11.69
CA GLY A 38 2.78 7.77 12.32
C GLY A 38 1.47 7.31 11.67
N LEU A 39 0.53 8.24 11.44
CA LEU A 39 -0.74 7.94 10.76
C LEU A 39 -0.50 7.45 9.33
N SER A 40 0.38 8.13 8.58
CA SER A 40 0.78 7.73 7.23
C SER A 40 1.32 6.29 7.20
N LEU A 41 2.17 5.94 8.17
CA LEU A 41 2.72 4.59 8.30
C LEU A 41 1.61 3.55 8.54
N VAL A 42 0.63 3.85 9.39
CA VAL A 42 -0.52 2.98 9.65
C VAL A 42 -1.32 2.72 8.37
N PHE A 43 -1.55 3.76 7.55
CA PHE A 43 -2.23 3.60 6.27
C PHE A 43 -1.47 2.70 5.30
N TYR A 44 -0.14 2.84 5.20
CA TYR A 44 0.67 1.94 4.37
C TYR A 44 0.66 0.49 4.88
N LEU A 45 0.82 0.29 6.19
CA LEU A 45 0.77 -1.05 6.79
C LEU A 45 -0.60 -1.70 6.60
N THR A 46 -1.67 -0.91 6.64
CA THR A 46 -3.04 -1.39 6.42
C THR A 46 -3.31 -1.69 4.95
N ALA A 47 -2.70 -0.96 4.01
CA ALA A 47 -2.83 -1.21 2.58
C ALA A 47 -2.24 -2.58 2.16
N PHE A 48 -1.21 -3.04 2.88
CA PHE A 48 -0.47 -4.26 2.59
C PHE A 48 -1.32 -5.56 2.57
N PRO A 49 -2.07 -5.92 3.62
CA PRO A 49 -2.90 -7.13 3.58
C PRO A 49 -3.92 -7.12 2.44
N PHE A 50 -4.44 -5.96 2.04
CA PHE A 50 -5.37 -5.86 0.92
C PHE A 50 -4.71 -6.12 -0.43
N SER A 51 -3.47 -5.68 -0.65
CA SER A 51 -2.73 -5.98 -1.88
C SER A 51 -2.41 -7.46 -1.98
N VAL A 52 -1.98 -8.08 -0.87
CA VAL A 52 -1.73 -9.53 -0.80
C VAL A 52 -3.02 -10.33 -1.08
N LEU A 53 -4.13 -9.96 -0.43
CA LEU A 53 -5.43 -10.61 -0.68
C LEU A 53 -5.91 -10.44 -2.12
N ALA A 54 -5.67 -9.28 -2.73
CA ALA A 54 -5.99 -9.03 -4.14
C ALA A 54 -5.17 -9.97 -5.06
N VAL A 55 -3.86 -10.10 -4.83
CA VAL A 55 -2.97 -10.99 -5.59
C VAL A 55 -3.38 -12.47 -5.42
N MET A 56 -3.57 -12.91 -4.18
CA MET A 56 -3.99 -14.30 -3.89
C MET A 56 -5.31 -14.66 -4.58
N ARG A 57 -6.26 -13.71 -4.62
CA ARG A 57 -7.54 -13.93 -5.30
C ARG A 57 -7.45 -13.83 -6.80
N ASN A 58 -6.63 -12.92 -7.32
CA ASN A 58 -6.38 -12.83 -8.76
C ASN A 58 -5.79 -14.12 -9.30
N TRP A 59 -4.86 -14.75 -8.56
CA TRP A 59 -4.28 -16.04 -8.92
C TRP A 59 -5.32 -17.18 -8.99
N ARG A 60 -6.34 -17.13 -8.12
CA ARG A 60 -7.42 -18.12 -8.05
C ARG A 60 -8.60 -17.83 -8.98
N ALA A 61 -8.65 -16.67 -9.63
CA ALA A 61 -9.76 -16.28 -10.47
C ALA A 61 -9.67 -16.91 -11.88
N PRO A 62 -10.81 -17.29 -12.51
CA PRO A 62 -10.89 -17.64 -13.92
C PRO A 62 -10.33 -16.52 -14.79
N LYS A 63 -9.70 -16.84 -15.94
CA LYS A 63 -8.95 -15.88 -16.79
C LYS A 63 -9.73 -14.59 -17.07
N ASP A 64 -11.01 -14.71 -17.35
CA ASP A 64 -11.96 -13.65 -17.72
C ASP A 64 -12.31 -12.70 -16.55
N ARG A 65 -12.00 -13.09 -15.30
CA ARG A 65 -12.17 -12.28 -14.08
C ARG A 65 -10.84 -11.85 -13.45
N ARG A 66 -9.71 -12.16 -14.10
CA ARG A 66 -8.40 -11.70 -13.65
C ARG A 66 -8.28 -10.19 -13.87
N LEU A 67 -7.45 -9.56 -13.06
CA LEU A 67 -7.07 -8.16 -13.23
C LEU A 67 -6.38 -7.98 -14.58
N ASP A 68 -6.90 -7.06 -15.39
CA ASP A 68 -6.29 -6.64 -16.65
C ASP A 68 -4.86 -6.12 -16.44
N MET A 69 -4.07 -6.07 -17.51
CA MET A 69 -2.66 -5.63 -17.45
C MET A 69 -2.49 -4.24 -16.81
N TRP A 70 -3.42 -3.31 -17.08
CA TRP A 70 -3.48 -1.99 -16.44
C TRP A 70 -3.80 -2.04 -14.94
N HIS A 71 -4.65 -2.97 -14.52
CA HIS A 71 -4.93 -3.21 -13.10
C HIS A 71 -3.76 -3.93 -12.40
N SER A 72 -3.00 -4.75 -13.12
CA SER A 72 -1.74 -5.31 -12.62
C SER A 72 -0.69 -4.24 -12.42
N ILE A 73 -0.70 -3.16 -13.22
CA ILE A 73 0.09 -1.95 -12.98
C ILE A 73 -0.44 -1.20 -11.75
N GLU A 74 -1.75 -1.06 -11.53
CA GLU A 74 -2.31 -0.47 -10.29
C GLU A 74 -1.93 -1.28 -9.03
N VAL A 75 -1.97 -2.61 -9.11
CA VAL A 75 -1.51 -3.49 -8.02
C VAL A 75 0.01 -3.43 -7.87
N GLY A 76 0.76 -3.30 -8.96
CA GLY A 76 2.20 -3.07 -8.95
C GLY A 76 2.57 -1.72 -8.31
N ILE A 77 1.79 -0.68 -8.56
CA ILE A 77 1.89 0.62 -7.88
C ILE A 77 1.51 0.46 -6.41
N GLY A 78 0.54 -0.39 -6.05
CA GLY A 78 0.22 -0.75 -4.66
C GLY A 78 1.28 -1.62 -3.97
N LEU A 79 2.08 -2.37 -4.74
CA LEU A 79 3.25 -3.12 -4.26
C LEU A 79 4.50 -2.24 -4.16
N LEU A 80 4.55 -1.10 -4.85
CA LEU A 80 5.66 -0.16 -4.74
C LEU A 80 5.85 0.34 -3.28
N PRO A 81 4.80 0.76 -2.55
CA PRO A 81 4.86 1.02 -1.11
C PRO A 81 5.35 -0.18 -0.30
N PHE A 82 5.01 -1.41 -0.68
CA PHE A 82 5.50 -2.61 0.00
C PHE A 82 7.01 -2.77 -0.17
N PHE A 83 7.54 -2.64 -1.39
CA PHE A 83 8.98 -2.66 -1.64
C PHE A 83 9.70 -1.50 -0.97
N ILE A 84 9.13 -0.29 -1.01
CA ILE A 84 9.67 0.88 -0.31
C ILE A 84 9.69 0.64 1.21
N THR A 85 8.63 0.05 1.78
CA THR A 85 8.56 -0.27 3.20
C THR A 85 9.61 -1.31 3.58
N ILE A 86 9.79 -2.37 2.77
CA ILE A 86 10.85 -3.36 2.98
C ILE A 86 12.23 -2.69 2.95
N ILE A 87 12.49 -1.83 1.96
CA ILE A 87 13.76 -1.11 1.83
C ILE A 87 13.98 -0.22 3.05
N LEU A 88 12.98 0.54 3.50
CA LEU A 88 13.08 1.41 4.67
C LEU A 88 13.33 0.62 5.96
N VAL A 89 12.63 -0.50 6.16
CA VAL A 89 12.84 -1.37 7.33
C VAL A 89 14.23 -2.00 7.29
N ALA A 90 14.67 -2.52 6.15
CA ALA A 90 16.02 -3.08 5.99
C ALA A 90 17.11 -2.03 6.25
N TYR A 91 16.90 -0.80 5.76
CA TYR A 91 17.81 0.32 5.96
C TYR A 91 17.86 0.75 7.44
N ALA A 92 16.72 0.80 8.12
CA ALA A 92 16.66 1.08 9.56
C ALA A 92 17.38 0.00 10.38
N ILE A 93 17.19 -1.29 10.06
CA ILE A 93 17.91 -2.39 10.73
C ILE A 93 19.42 -2.30 10.50
N TRP A 94 19.86 -1.93 9.29
CA TRP A 94 21.27 -1.76 8.96
C TRP A 94 21.92 -0.64 9.79
N PHE A 95 21.25 0.49 9.97
CA PHE A 95 21.78 1.63 10.73
C PHE A 95 21.73 1.48 12.25
N VAL A 96 20.94 0.52 12.75
CA VAL A 96 20.85 0.19 14.18
C VAL A 96 21.93 -0.82 14.60
N ARG A 97 22.65 -1.43 13.64
CA ARG A 97 23.90 -2.17 13.87
C ARG A 97 25.10 -1.23 13.91
#